data_AF-A0A202DUC3-F1
#
_entry.id   AF-A0A202DUC3-F1
#
_cell.length_a   1.000
_cell.length_b   1.000
_cell.length_c   1.000
_cell.angle_alpha   90.00
_cell.angle_beta   90.00
_cell.angle_gamma   90.00
#
_symmetry.space_group_name_H-M   'P 1'
#
loop_
_entity.id
_entity.type
_entity.pdbx_description
1 polymer ?
#
loop_
_entity_poly.entity_id
_entity_poly.type
_entity_poly.pdbx_seq_one_letter_code
_entity_poly.pdbx_strand_id
1 'polypeptide(L)'
;NKHVSFLGFWKDITTLYNQMDIVVSASLREGIPLVLLEAMAAAKPVIATPVGGVQQVVQDGKTGYFVPVNNPMQLAEKINSLLSNPGMMLKMGEAARNRIENCFSSTTMRNSYRKVYHSLLDPDAAFRHEETVRIRKIKKGKKMNALFLVWAPHNRHSESFAQSLGIDILHISYFKYMRPVYAPVKYPLMAVRTLIELFKRKPDLVFCMSPPLFCALFVYIYGAIAGKRFIIDAHTGSLISKPWVWLRPLHRFLSKRAVATMVTNEELANLVRSWGGCAMIITPPITFPDVNKQSLTGKRNVLVVNTFAPDEPLDEIMRVAEHFPDVLFHVSGDVEKASPK
;
A
#
# COMPACT_ATOMS: atom_id res chain seq x y z
N ASN A 1 4.04 -27.34 -18.47
CA ASN A 1 2.77 -27.80 -17.87
C ASN A 1 1.62 -27.23 -18.71
N LYS A 2 0.69 -28.03 -19.25
CA LYS A 2 -0.38 -27.56 -20.18
C LYS A 2 -1.48 -26.74 -19.50
N HIS A 3 -1.47 -26.69 -18.17
CA HIS A 3 -2.49 -26.08 -17.32
C HIS A 3 -2.03 -24.78 -16.64
N VAL A 4 -0.80 -24.34 -16.93
CA VAL A 4 -0.22 -23.11 -16.39
C VAL A 4 0.15 -22.16 -17.54
N SER A 5 -0.39 -20.94 -17.50
CA SER A 5 -0.07 -19.86 -18.43
C SER A 5 0.66 -18.74 -17.70
N PHE A 6 1.72 -18.21 -18.31
CA PHE A 6 2.43 -17.05 -17.81
C PHE A 6 1.92 -15.82 -18.55
N LEU A 7 1.22 -14.94 -17.84
CA LEU A 7 0.51 -13.81 -18.44
C LEU A 7 1.39 -12.56 -18.62
N GLY A 8 2.49 -12.45 -17.89
CA GLY A 8 3.31 -11.24 -17.88
C GLY A 8 2.60 -10.06 -17.22
N PHE A 9 2.99 -8.85 -17.61
CA PHE A 9 2.34 -7.61 -17.17
C PHE A 9 1.03 -7.38 -17.92
N TRP A 10 -0.08 -7.29 -17.17
CA TRP A 10 -1.41 -6.97 -17.72
C TRP A 10 -1.80 -5.54 -17.40
N LYS A 11 -2.15 -4.77 -18.45
CA LYS A 11 -2.53 -3.36 -18.31
C LYS A 11 -3.98 -3.18 -17.84
N ASP A 12 -4.88 -4.06 -18.27
CA ASP A 12 -6.29 -4.06 -17.88
C ASP A 12 -6.55 -5.18 -16.88
N ILE A 13 -6.35 -4.86 -15.60
CA ILE A 13 -6.52 -5.81 -14.50
C ILE A 13 -8.00 -6.15 -14.25
N THR A 14 -8.91 -5.23 -14.61
CA THR A 14 -10.36 -5.41 -14.44
C THR A 14 -10.85 -6.56 -15.30
N THR A 15 -10.51 -6.54 -16.59
CA THR A 15 -10.85 -7.63 -17.52
C THR A 15 -10.24 -8.95 -17.06
N LEU A 16 -9.00 -8.91 -16.55
CA LEU A 16 -8.35 -10.10 -16.00
C LEU A 16 -9.15 -10.68 -14.82
N TYR A 17 -9.46 -9.90 -13.78
CA TYR A 17 -10.22 -10.42 -12.64
C TYR A 17 -11.60 -10.94 -13.03
N ASN A 18 -12.28 -10.27 -13.96
CA ASN A 18 -13.57 -10.71 -14.47
C ASN A 18 -13.52 -12.12 -15.08
N GLN A 19 -12.36 -12.54 -15.55
CA GLN A 19 -12.10 -13.87 -16.12
C GLN A 19 -11.67 -14.93 -15.10
N MET A 20 -11.40 -14.54 -13.86
CA MET A 20 -10.90 -15.43 -12.81
C MET A 20 -12.02 -15.89 -11.86
N ASP A 21 -11.88 -17.10 -11.34
CA ASP A 21 -12.73 -17.66 -10.27
C ASP A 21 -12.11 -17.41 -8.89
N ILE A 22 -10.79 -17.60 -8.75
CA ILE A 22 -10.04 -17.48 -7.49
C ILE A 22 -8.76 -16.69 -7.74
N VAL A 23 -8.33 -15.89 -6.77
CA VAL A 23 -7.01 -15.22 -6.79
C VAL A 23 -6.15 -15.72 -5.64
N VAL A 24 -4.90 -16.07 -5.92
CA VAL A 24 -3.93 -16.61 -4.96
C VAL A 24 -2.76 -15.65 -4.80
N SER A 25 -2.40 -15.32 -3.56
CA SER A 25 -1.20 -14.55 -3.20
C SER A 25 -0.49 -15.24 -2.03
N ALA A 26 0.48 -16.11 -2.36
CA ALA A 26 1.20 -16.91 -1.38
C ALA A 26 2.58 -16.31 -1.01
N SER A 27 2.67 -14.99 -0.94
CA SER A 27 3.92 -14.26 -0.69
C SER A 27 4.49 -14.53 0.71
N LEU A 28 5.81 -14.45 0.88
CA LEU A 28 6.43 -14.57 2.22
C LEU A 28 6.38 -13.30 3.05
N ARG A 29 6.29 -12.13 2.38
CA ARG A 29 6.28 -10.81 3.02
C ARG A 29 5.44 -9.87 2.20
N GLU A 30 4.47 -9.23 2.83
CA GLU A 30 3.59 -8.28 2.15
C GLU A 30 3.34 -7.05 3.02
N GLY A 31 3.17 -5.91 2.36
CA GLY A 31 2.49 -4.77 2.97
C GLY A 31 0.99 -5.01 2.98
N ILE A 32 0.21 -4.02 2.55
CA ILE A 32 -1.16 -4.27 2.07
C ILE A 32 -1.06 -4.45 0.56
N PRO A 33 -1.20 -5.69 0.03
CA PRO A 33 -1.07 -5.91 -1.41
C PRO A 33 -2.28 -5.35 -2.14
N LEU A 34 -2.04 -4.36 -3.01
CA LEU A 34 -3.06 -3.76 -3.87
C LEU A 34 -3.81 -4.82 -4.69
N VAL A 35 -3.09 -5.83 -5.16
CA VAL A 35 -3.68 -6.92 -5.94
C VAL A 35 -4.73 -7.72 -5.18
N LEU A 36 -4.60 -7.92 -3.86
CA LEU A 36 -5.66 -8.57 -3.08
C LEU A 36 -6.86 -7.65 -2.93
N LEU A 37 -6.61 -6.36 -2.69
CA LEU A 37 -7.65 -5.35 -2.61
C LEU A 37 -8.46 -5.25 -3.91
N GLU A 38 -7.79 -5.25 -5.06
CA GLU A 38 -8.41 -5.22 -6.39
C GLU A 38 -9.17 -6.52 -6.71
N ALA A 39 -8.60 -7.69 -6.38
CA ALA A 39 -9.27 -8.98 -6.54
C ALA A 39 -10.56 -9.05 -5.72
N MET A 40 -10.49 -8.64 -4.45
CA MET A 40 -11.65 -8.62 -3.57
C MET A 40 -12.68 -7.56 -4.01
N ALA A 41 -12.24 -6.40 -4.50
CA ALA A 41 -13.12 -5.40 -5.12
C ALA A 41 -13.86 -5.96 -6.35
N ALA A 42 -13.20 -6.84 -7.11
CA ALA A 42 -13.78 -7.58 -8.22
C ALA A 42 -14.68 -8.77 -7.80
N ALA A 43 -15.04 -8.85 -6.52
CA ALA A 43 -15.81 -9.94 -5.92
C ALA A 43 -15.18 -11.34 -6.11
N LYS A 44 -13.84 -11.42 -6.07
CA LYS A 44 -13.13 -12.69 -6.14
C LYS A 44 -12.70 -13.13 -4.75
N PRO A 45 -12.99 -14.38 -4.34
CA PRO A 45 -12.41 -14.92 -3.14
C PRO A 45 -10.89 -15.05 -3.32
N VAL A 46 -10.17 -14.75 -2.26
CA VAL A 46 -8.71 -14.77 -2.24
C VAL A 46 -8.19 -15.89 -1.35
N ILE A 47 -7.11 -16.54 -1.74
CA ILE A 47 -6.34 -17.42 -0.88
C ILE A 47 -4.97 -16.79 -0.69
N ALA A 48 -4.58 -16.53 0.56
CA ALA A 48 -3.35 -15.82 0.84
C ALA A 48 -2.58 -16.36 2.05
N THR A 49 -1.29 -16.07 2.11
CA THR A 49 -0.50 -16.28 3.33
C THR A 49 -0.76 -15.15 4.33
N PRO A 50 -0.91 -15.45 5.64
CA PRO A 50 -1.26 -14.46 6.65
C PRO A 50 -0.03 -13.63 7.09
N VAL A 51 0.61 -12.93 6.15
CA VAL A 51 1.84 -12.16 6.39
C VAL A 51 1.60 -10.65 6.30
N GLY A 52 2.26 -9.88 7.18
CA GLY A 52 2.25 -8.42 7.18
C GLY A 52 0.84 -7.80 7.15
N GLY A 53 0.55 -6.97 6.15
CA GLY A 53 -0.74 -6.27 6.04
C GLY A 53 -1.89 -7.13 5.48
N VAL A 54 -1.63 -8.36 5.01
CA VAL A 54 -2.66 -9.25 4.45
C VAL A 54 -3.75 -9.57 5.48
N GLN A 55 -3.38 -9.75 6.75
CA GLN A 55 -4.30 -10.06 7.85
C GLN A 55 -5.28 -8.90 8.16
N GLN A 56 -4.96 -7.68 7.75
CA GLN A 56 -5.86 -6.52 7.88
C GLN A 56 -6.91 -6.50 6.77
N VAL A 57 -6.62 -7.15 5.64
CA VAL A 57 -7.48 -7.14 4.45
C VAL A 57 -8.40 -8.35 4.42
N VAL A 58 -7.87 -9.55 4.64
CA VAL A 58 -8.63 -10.81 4.51
C VAL A 58 -9.17 -11.26 5.86
N GLN A 59 -10.44 -11.66 5.89
CA GLN A 59 -11.05 -12.37 7.02
C GLN A 59 -11.16 -13.84 6.69
N ASP A 60 -10.35 -14.67 7.36
CA ASP A 60 -10.27 -16.10 7.12
C ASP A 60 -11.65 -16.78 7.22
N GLY A 61 -11.94 -17.63 6.24
CA GLY A 61 -13.22 -18.33 6.08
C GLY A 61 -14.41 -17.44 5.70
N LYS A 62 -14.26 -16.11 5.63
CA LYS A 62 -15.35 -15.17 5.32
C LYS A 62 -15.18 -14.44 4.00
N THR A 63 -14.03 -13.82 3.79
CA THR A 63 -13.72 -13.05 2.56
C THR A 63 -12.59 -13.68 1.74
N GLY A 64 -12.05 -14.79 2.22
CA GLY A 64 -10.92 -15.51 1.67
C GLY A 64 -10.45 -16.59 2.63
N TYR A 65 -9.38 -17.29 2.27
CA TYR A 65 -8.72 -18.25 3.14
C TYR A 65 -7.28 -17.88 3.41
N PHE A 66 -6.82 -18.17 4.61
CA PHE A 66 -5.40 -18.23 4.91
C PHE A 66 -4.85 -19.63 4.69
N VAL A 67 -3.64 -19.66 4.13
CA VAL A 67 -2.81 -20.86 4.05
C VAL A 67 -1.45 -20.58 4.68
N PRO A 68 -0.84 -21.51 5.41
CA PRO A 68 0.52 -21.33 5.88
C PRO A 68 1.48 -21.13 4.72
N VAL A 69 2.54 -20.36 4.99
CA VAL A 69 3.70 -20.25 4.12
C VAL A 69 4.27 -21.64 3.80
N ASN A 70 4.69 -21.85 2.55
CA ASN A 70 5.32 -23.10 2.07
C ASN A 70 4.45 -24.35 2.28
N ASN A 71 3.12 -24.23 2.15
CA ASN A 71 2.19 -25.33 2.32
C ASN A 71 1.31 -25.56 1.07
N PRO A 72 1.86 -26.18 0.01
CA PRO A 72 1.12 -26.47 -1.22
C PRO A 72 -0.09 -27.36 -1.00
N MET A 73 -0.06 -28.26 -0.01
CA MET A 73 -1.18 -29.16 0.28
C MET A 73 -2.41 -28.38 0.77
N GLN A 74 -2.23 -27.48 1.74
CA GLN A 74 -3.33 -26.64 2.20
C GLN A 74 -3.80 -25.67 1.11
N LEU A 75 -2.89 -25.17 0.27
CA LEU A 75 -3.29 -24.36 -0.88
C LEU A 75 -4.19 -25.13 -1.84
N ALA A 76 -3.80 -26.36 -2.22
CA ALA A 76 -4.62 -27.24 -3.05
C ALA A 76 -5.99 -27.52 -2.40
N GLU A 77 -6.01 -27.82 -1.10
CA GLU A 77 -7.25 -28.07 -0.35
C GLU A 77 -8.21 -26.87 -0.42
N LYS A 78 -7.72 -25.64 -0.19
CA LYS A 78 -8.57 -24.44 -0.23
C LYS A 78 -9.04 -24.10 -1.64
N ILE A 79 -8.20 -24.31 -2.66
CA ILE A 79 -8.61 -24.18 -4.06
C ILE A 79 -9.73 -25.19 -4.36
N ASN A 80 -9.53 -26.46 -4.01
CA ASN A 80 -10.53 -27.50 -4.25
C ASN A 80 -11.86 -27.23 -3.54
N SER A 81 -11.81 -26.76 -2.29
CA SER A 81 -12.99 -26.40 -1.50
C SER A 81 -13.84 -25.31 -2.17
N LEU A 82 -13.19 -24.27 -2.70
CA LEU A 82 -13.88 -23.20 -3.42
C LEU A 82 -14.42 -23.66 -4.77
N LEU A 83 -13.63 -24.41 -5.55
CA LEU A 83 -14.05 -24.88 -6.87
C LEU A 83 -15.17 -25.92 -6.82
N SER A 84 -15.18 -26.76 -5.78
CA SER A 84 -16.20 -27.78 -5.56
C SER A 84 -17.52 -27.21 -4.99
N ASN A 85 -17.49 -25.99 -4.44
CA ASN A 85 -18.68 -25.33 -3.91
C ASN A 85 -18.84 -23.91 -4.48
N PRO A 86 -19.42 -23.78 -5.69
CA PRO A 86 -19.59 -22.49 -6.36
C PRO A 86 -20.43 -21.50 -5.56
N GLY A 87 -21.43 -21.98 -4.80
CA GLY A 87 -22.27 -21.12 -3.95
C GLY A 87 -21.47 -20.48 -2.81
N MET A 88 -20.60 -21.26 -2.14
CA MET A 88 -19.69 -20.74 -1.13
C MET A 88 -18.68 -19.75 -1.72
N MET A 89 -18.12 -20.09 -2.89
CA MET A 89 -17.15 -19.24 -3.60
C MET A 89 -17.75 -17.87 -3.95
N LEU A 90 -18.98 -17.83 -4.46
CA LEU A 90 -19.69 -16.59 -4.79
C LEU A 90 -19.99 -15.77 -3.53
N LYS A 91 -20.54 -16.40 -2.48
CA LYS A 91 -20.81 -15.72 -1.19
C LYS A 91 -19.55 -15.13 -0.57
N MET A 92 -18.43 -15.85 -0.64
CA MET A 92 -17.14 -15.37 -0.15
C MET A 92 -16.63 -14.18 -0.98
N GLY A 93 -16.76 -14.24 -2.30
CA GLY A 93 -16.43 -13.13 -3.19
C GLY A 93 -17.27 -11.87 -2.93
N GLU A 94 -18.58 -12.02 -2.73
CA GLU A 94 -19.47 -10.91 -2.36
C GLU A 94 -19.11 -10.32 -0.99
N ALA A 95 -18.85 -11.16 0.01
CA ALA A 95 -18.39 -10.72 1.32
C ALA A 95 -17.05 -9.96 1.23
N ALA A 96 -16.14 -10.43 0.37
CA ALA A 96 -14.89 -9.76 0.09
C ALA A 96 -15.09 -8.37 -0.52
N ARG A 97 -15.95 -8.25 -1.54
CA ARG A 97 -16.29 -6.96 -2.15
C ARG A 97 -16.91 -6.00 -1.17
N ASN A 98 -17.92 -6.45 -0.40
CA ASN A 98 -18.57 -5.65 0.62
C ASN A 98 -17.56 -5.13 1.65
N ARG A 99 -16.58 -5.94 2.05
CA ARG A 99 -15.51 -5.50 2.95
C ARG A 99 -14.65 -4.41 2.31
N ILE A 100 -14.25 -4.55 1.05
CA ILE A 100 -13.45 -3.54 0.37
C ILE A 100 -14.22 -2.23 0.18
N GLU A 101 -15.48 -2.30 -0.22
CA GLU A 101 -16.33 -1.11 -0.37
C GLU A 101 -16.52 -0.35 0.95
N ASN A 102 -16.75 -1.07 2.05
CA ASN A 102 -16.97 -0.45 3.35
C ASN A 102 -15.68 0.07 4.00
N CYS A 103 -14.60 -0.72 3.98
CA CYS A 103 -13.38 -0.43 4.73
C CYS A 103 -12.30 0.27 3.90
N PHE A 104 -12.31 0.09 2.58
CA PHE A 104 -11.18 0.44 1.71
C PHE A 104 -11.60 1.22 0.46
N SER A 105 -12.84 1.74 0.39
CA SER A 105 -13.24 2.59 -0.73
C SER A 105 -12.49 3.92 -0.75
N SER A 106 -12.32 4.47 -1.95
CA SER A 106 -11.73 5.80 -2.14
C SER A 106 -12.42 6.88 -1.30
N THR A 107 -13.74 6.76 -1.09
CA THR A 107 -14.53 7.62 -0.20
C THR A 107 -14.19 7.38 1.28
N THR A 108 -14.17 6.14 1.76
CA THR A 108 -13.77 5.81 3.13
C THR A 108 -12.36 6.33 3.43
N MET A 109 -11.43 6.15 2.50
CA MET A 109 -10.06 6.65 2.66
C MET A 109 -9.99 8.17 2.59
N ARG A 110 -10.66 8.83 1.64
CA ARG A 110 -10.78 10.30 1.61
C ARG A 110 -11.33 10.82 2.93
N ASN A 111 -12.32 10.16 3.50
CA ASN A 111 -12.87 10.53 4.80
C ASN A 111 -11.89 10.31 5.94
N SER A 112 -11.14 9.20 5.95
CA SER A 112 -10.04 8.98 6.89
C SER A 112 -8.97 10.07 6.77
N TYR A 113 -8.52 10.36 5.55
CA TYR A 113 -7.58 11.43 5.24
C TYR A 113 -8.07 12.80 5.71
N ARG A 114 -9.33 13.14 5.43
CA ARG A 114 -9.95 14.39 5.89
C ARG A 114 -10.08 14.44 7.39
N LYS A 115 -10.53 13.36 8.04
CA LYS A 115 -10.60 13.29 9.51
C LYS A 115 -9.23 13.50 10.14
N VAL A 116 -8.19 12.87 9.59
CA VAL A 116 -6.81 13.08 10.01
C VAL A 116 -6.41 14.54 9.82
N TYR A 117 -6.54 15.06 8.60
CA TYR A 117 -6.20 16.46 8.31
C TYR A 117 -6.95 17.43 9.24
N HIS A 118 -8.25 17.25 9.44
CA HIS A 118 -9.05 18.08 10.35
C HIS A 118 -8.69 17.90 11.82
N SER A 119 -8.36 16.68 12.28
CA SER A 119 -7.87 16.44 13.65
C SER A 119 -6.54 17.15 13.92
N LEU A 120 -5.75 17.36 12.87
CA LEU A 120 -4.54 18.14 12.94
C LEU A 120 -4.86 19.65 12.98
N LEU A 121 -5.97 20.10 12.37
CA LEU A 121 -6.40 21.50 12.33
C LEU A 121 -7.20 21.96 13.56
N ASP A 122 -7.99 21.09 14.19
CA ASP A 122 -8.85 21.42 15.33
C ASP A 122 -8.53 20.53 16.54
N PRO A 123 -7.90 21.09 17.60
CA PRO A 123 -7.52 20.32 18.78
C PRO A 123 -8.69 19.84 19.65
N ASP A 124 -9.93 20.30 19.41
CA ASP A 124 -11.12 19.89 20.19
C ASP A 124 -11.96 18.80 19.48
N ALA A 125 -11.70 18.52 18.19
CA ALA A 125 -12.56 17.66 17.37
C ALA A 125 -12.17 16.17 17.38
N ALA A 126 -11.05 15.80 18.00
CA ALA A 126 -10.48 14.47 17.90
C ALA A 126 -10.61 13.69 19.23
N PHE A 127 -11.42 12.64 19.20
CA PHE A 127 -11.48 11.52 20.16
C PHE A 127 -12.20 11.76 21.50
N ARG A 128 -13.54 11.59 21.47
CA ARG A 128 -14.24 10.85 22.53
C ARG A 128 -14.23 9.37 22.12
N HIS A 129 -13.58 8.55 22.94
CA HIS A 129 -13.37 7.09 22.89
C HIS A 129 -11.99 6.60 22.39
N GLU A 130 -11.28 6.10 23.41
CA GLU A 130 -10.17 5.14 23.50
C GLU A 130 -8.73 5.54 23.06
N GLU A 131 -7.92 5.69 24.12
CA GLU A 131 -6.46 5.69 24.25
C GLU A 131 -5.60 6.79 23.58
N THR A 132 -5.57 7.93 24.29
CA THR A 132 -4.42 8.83 24.54
C THR A 132 -3.49 9.22 23.39
N VAL A 133 -4.04 9.88 22.37
CA VAL A 133 -3.25 10.76 21.49
C VAL A 133 -2.99 12.10 22.19
N ARG A 134 -1.76 12.35 22.65
CA ARG A 134 -1.35 13.72 23.07
C ARG A 134 -1.13 14.59 21.84
N ILE A 135 -2.21 15.11 21.24
CA ILE A 135 -2.14 16.12 20.18
C ILE A 135 -1.65 17.43 20.79
N ARG A 136 -0.46 17.91 20.40
CA ARG A 136 0.01 19.27 20.78
C ARG A 136 -0.88 20.32 20.08
N LYS A 137 -1.63 21.09 20.89
CA LYS A 137 -2.66 22.10 20.52
C LYS A 137 -2.31 22.93 19.28
N ILE A 138 -3.27 23.12 18.36
CA ILE A 138 -3.22 24.09 17.25
C ILE A 138 -4.23 25.22 17.51
N LYS A 139 -3.87 26.49 17.28
CA LYS A 139 -4.79 27.62 17.47
C LYS A 139 -5.91 27.59 16.41
N LYS A 140 -7.17 27.71 16.86
CA LYS A 140 -8.41 27.72 16.05
C LYS A 140 -8.43 28.86 15.01
N GLY A 141 -9.01 28.59 13.82
CA GLY A 141 -9.67 29.60 12.98
C GLY A 141 -9.00 30.02 11.66
N LYS A 142 -7.85 29.46 11.26
CA LYS A 142 -7.18 29.82 9.99
C LYS A 142 -7.25 28.66 8.99
N LYS A 143 -7.68 28.92 7.75
CA LYS A 143 -7.52 27.99 6.62
C LYS A 143 -6.01 27.73 6.48
N MET A 144 -5.53 26.58 6.94
CA MET A 144 -4.10 26.31 6.97
C MET A 144 -3.56 26.09 5.56
N ASN A 145 -2.47 26.79 5.26
CA ASN A 145 -1.74 26.58 4.00
C ASN A 145 -0.91 25.30 4.13
N ALA A 146 -1.42 24.19 3.59
CA ALA A 146 -0.69 22.93 3.55
C ALA A 146 0.03 22.76 2.21
N LEU A 147 1.21 22.14 2.23
CA LEU A 147 1.99 21.81 1.04
C LEU A 147 2.43 20.36 1.09
N PHE A 148 2.25 19.63 -0.01
CA PHE A 148 2.77 18.29 -0.18
C PHE A 148 4.09 18.32 -0.95
N LEU A 149 5.19 17.92 -0.32
CA LEU A 149 6.52 17.95 -0.90
C LEU A 149 6.96 16.54 -1.33
N VAL A 150 7.24 16.39 -2.63
CA VAL A 150 7.61 15.11 -3.25
C VAL A 150 8.97 15.23 -3.93
N TRP A 151 9.93 14.41 -3.51
CA TRP A 151 11.27 14.30 -4.11
C TRP A 151 11.30 13.29 -5.28
N ALA A 152 10.33 13.37 -6.19
CA ALA A 152 10.16 12.48 -7.34
C ALA A 152 9.42 13.22 -8.47
N PRO A 153 9.64 12.85 -9.74
CA PRO A 153 9.00 13.52 -10.88
C PRO A 153 7.48 13.33 -10.88
N HIS A 154 7.00 12.13 -10.52
CA HIS A 154 5.58 11.80 -10.38
C HIS A 154 5.40 10.81 -9.24
N ASN A 155 4.34 10.98 -8.47
CA ASN A 155 3.90 9.98 -7.48
C ASN A 155 2.37 10.02 -7.39
N ARG A 156 1.72 9.10 -8.12
CA ARG A 156 0.25 9.01 -8.19
C ARG A 156 -0.43 8.94 -6.82
N HIS A 157 0.20 8.31 -5.82
CA HIS A 157 -0.38 8.20 -4.49
C HIS A 157 -0.39 9.54 -3.76
N SER A 158 0.76 10.23 -3.73
CA SER A 158 0.86 11.56 -3.11
C SER A 158 0.01 12.60 -3.85
N GLU A 159 -0.05 12.52 -5.19
CA GLU A 159 -0.89 13.37 -6.04
C GLU A 159 -2.39 13.16 -5.75
N SER A 160 -2.84 11.90 -5.74
CA SER A 160 -4.24 11.54 -5.44
C SER A 160 -4.64 12.01 -4.04
N PHE A 161 -3.75 11.82 -3.05
CA PHE A 161 -3.98 12.30 -1.70
C PHE A 161 -4.08 13.83 -1.63
N ALA A 162 -3.10 14.55 -2.20
CA ALA A 162 -3.08 16.01 -2.21
C ALA A 162 -4.33 16.58 -2.89
N GLN A 163 -4.71 16.02 -4.04
CA GLN A 163 -5.92 16.41 -4.77
C GLN A 163 -7.19 16.17 -3.94
N SER A 164 -7.27 15.04 -3.23
CA SER A 164 -8.44 14.70 -2.39
C SER A 164 -8.65 15.66 -1.22
N LEU A 165 -7.58 16.32 -0.77
CA LEU A 165 -7.59 17.32 0.30
C LEU A 165 -7.55 18.77 -0.21
N GLY A 166 -7.40 18.98 -1.51
CA GLY A 166 -7.21 20.31 -2.09
C GLY A 166 -5.92 20.99 -1.61
N ILE A 167 -4.86 20.19 -1.42
CA ILE A 167 -3.53 20.64 -0.97
C ILE A 167 -2.63 20.81 -2.19
N ASP A 168 -1.85 21.89 -2.22
CA ASP A 168 -0.85 22.10 -3.27
C ASP A 168 0.25 21.04 -3.19
N ILE A 169 0.66 20.50 -4.34
CA ILE A 169 1.77 19.55 -4.45
C ILE A 169 2.97 20.20 -5.13
N LEU A 170 4.16 19.97 -4.57
CA LEU A 170 5.43 20.45 -5.09
C LEU A 170 6.36 19.27 -5.38
N HIS A 171 6.56 19.01 -6.66
CA HIS A 171 7.52 18.04 -7.15
C HIS A 171 8.89 18.70 -7.31
N ILE A 172 9.91 18.12 -6.69
CA ILE A 172 11.31 18.51 -6.89
C ILE A 172 12.07 17.27 -7.30
N SER A 173 12.63 17.30 -8.52
CA SER A 173 13.48 16.21 -9.00
C SER A 173 14.51 16.78 -9.96
N TYR A 174 15.77 16.42 -9.75
CA TYR A 174 16.87 16.71 -10.67
C TYR A 174 17.48 15.38 -11.15
N PHE A 175 17.94 15.38 -12.41
CA PHE A 175 18.55 14.22 -13.09
C PHE A 175 17.63 12.98 -13.18
N LYS A 176 18.11 11.90 -13.81
CA LYS A 176 17.37 10.63 -13.87
C LYS A 176 17.21 10.03 -12.46
N TYR A 177 15.95 9.81 -12.07
CA TYR A 177 15.53 9.43 -10.71
C TYR A 177 16.26 8.19 -10.14
N MET A 178 16.60 7.20 -10.97
CA MET A 178 17.14 5.88 -10.57
C MET A 178 18.66 5.70 -10.75
N ARG A 179 19.47 6.77 -10.88
CA ARG A 179 20.93 6.65 -11.03
C ARG A 179 21.69 7.07 -9.77
N PRO A 180 22.25 6.12 -8.98
CA PRO A 180 22.92 6.41 -7.71
C PRO A 180 24.13 7.33 -7.83
N VAL A 181 24.81 7.30 -8.98
CA VAL A 181 26.01 8.12 -9.27
C VAL A 181 25.73 9.61 -9.09
N TYR A 182 24.50 10.07 -9.34
CA TYR A 182 24.14 11.47 -9.18
C TYR A 182 23.70 11.85 -7.76
N ALA A 183 23.53 10.89 -6.85
CA ALA A 183 23.00 11.15 -5.50
C ALA A 183 23.77 12.24 -4.70
N PRO A 184 25.12 12.30 -4.73
CA PRO A 184 25.88 13.32 -3.99
C PRO A 184 25.62 14.75 -4.46
N VAL A 185 25.21 14.96 -5.71
CA VAL A 185 24.91 16.30 -6.27
C VAL A 185 23.40 16.56 -6.28
N LYS A 186 22.62 15.53 -6.65
CA LYS A 186 21.16 15.56 -6.75
C LYS A 186 20.51 15.96 -5.43
N TYR A 187 20.84 15.29 -4.32
CA TYR A 187 20.15 15.54 -3.04
C TYR A 187 20.45 16.93 -2.45
N PRO A 188 21.69 17.45 -2.48
CA PRO A 188 21.94 18.84 -2.08
C PRO A 188 21.19 19.87 -2.92
N LEU A 189 21.14 19.71 -4.25
CA LEU A 189 20.37 20.62 -5.12
C LEU A 189 18.87 20.58 -4.80
N MET A 190 18.32 19.37 -4.59
CA MET A 190 16.92 19.20 -4.19
C MET A 190 16.65 19.81 -2.81
N ALA A 191 17.59 19.71 -1.88
CA ALA A 191 17.51 20.31 -0.55
C ALA A 191 17.50 21.84 -0.59
N VAL A 192 18.42 22.45 -1.33
CA VAL A 192 18.48 23.90 -1.51
C VAL A 192 17.19 24.40 -2.16
N ARG A 193 16.72 23.75 -3.23
CA ARG A 193 15.45 24.10 -3.87
C ARG A 193 14.26 23.96 -2.92
N THR A 194 14.25 22.90 -2.11
CA THR A 194 13.22 22.67 -1.08
C THR A 194 13.16 23.85 -0.11
N LEU A 195 14.29 24.23 0.50
CA LEU A 195 14.34 25.33 1.45
C LEU A 195 13.89 26.65 0.81
N ILE A 196 14.36 26.96 -0.41
CA ILE A 196 13.95 28.16 -1.16
C ILE A 196 12.42 28.20 -1.31
N GLU A 197 11.80 27.12 -1.76
CA GLU A 197 10.35 27.07 -1.97
C GLU A 197 9.56 27.14 -0.65
N LEU A 198 10.05 26.50 0.41
CA LEU A 198 9.41 26.56 1.73
C LEU A 198 9.45 27.96 2.34
N PHE A 199 10.59 28.67 2.23
CA PHE A 199 10.70 30.06 2.70
C PHE A 199 9.92 31.06 1.83
N LYS A 200 9.72 30.77 0.55
CA LYS A 200 8.85 31.56 -0.35
C LYS A 200 7.37 31.37 -0.05
N ARG A 201 6.90 30.12 -0.01
CA ARG A 201 5.46 29.78 0.13
C ARG A 201 4.96 29.86 1.57
N LYS A 202 5.86 29.71 2.54
CA LYS A 202 5.60 29.74 3.98
C LYS A 202 4.42 28.85 4.42
N PRO A 203 4.38 27.55 4.02
CA PRO A 203 3.30 26.66 4.42
C PRO A 203 3.25 26.48 5.94
N ASP A 204 2.05 26.34 6.49
CA ASP A 204 1.80 26.08 7.91
C ASP A 204 2.07 24.62 8.28
N LEU A 205 1.81 23.72 7.33
CA LEU A 205 2.03 22.28 7.45
C LEU A 205 2.60 21.72 6.15
N VAL A 206 3.66 20.91 6.27
CA VAL A 206 4.30 20.27 5.13
C VAL A 206 4.19 18.76 5.24
N PHE A 207 3.63 18.12 4.22
CA PHE A 207 3.71 16.66 4.06
C PHE A 207 5.00 16.33 3.32
N CYS A 208 5.80 15.39 3.80
CA CYS A 208 7.07 15.01 3.18
C CYS A 208 7.14 13.52 2.89
N MET A 209 7.38 13.17 1.63
CA MET A 209 7.54 11.79 1.18
C MET A 209 8.81 11.14 1.74
N SER A 210 8.68 9.88 2.18
CA SER A 210 9.74 8.98 2.60
C SER A 210 9.54 7.60 1.93
N PRO A 211 10.51 7.10 1.13
CA PRO A 211 11.86 7.62 0.91
C PRO A 211 11.93 8.63 -0.25
N PRO A 212 12.99 9.46 -0.33
CA PRO A 212 14.14 9.52 0.57
C PRO A 212 13.86 10.34 1.84
N LEU A 213 14.28 9.84 3.00
CA LEU A 213 14.04 10.49 4.30
C LEU A 213 14.73 11.86 4.45
N PHE A 214 15.72 12.17 3.62
CA PHE A 214 16.37 13.47 3.58
C PHE A 214 15.36 14.61 3.30
N CYS A 215 14.31 14.35 2.51
CA CYS A 215 13.22 15.31 2.31
C CYS A 215 12.61 15.74 3.66
N ALA A 216 12.27 14.76 4.52
CA ALA A 216 11.74 15.02 5.85
C ALA A 216 12.74 15.75 6.78
N LEU A 217 14.04 15.48 6.63
CA LEU A 217 15.08 16.20 7.40
C LEU A 217 15.12 17.69 7.07
N PHE A 218 15.10 18.07 5.79
CA PHE A 218 15.12 19.49 5.41
C PHE A 218 13.82 20.21 5.75
N VAL A 219 12.68 19.52 5.68
CA VAL A 219 11.40 20.04 6.17
C VAL A 219 11.44 20.24 7.70
N TYR A 220 12.07 19.32 8.44
CA TYR A 220 12.29 19.50 9.88
C TYR A 220 13.16 20.71 10.19
N ILE A 221 14.27 20.91 9.47
CA ILE A 221 15.14 22.08 9.63
C ILE A 221 14.35 23.38 9.38
N TYR A 222 13.59 23.43 8.27
CA TYR A 222 12.70 24.55 8.00
C TYR A 222 11.67 24.77 9.12
N GLY A 223 11.02 23.70 9.59
CA GLY A 223 10.04 23.76 10.67
C GLY A 223 10.62 24.28 11.97
N ALA A 224 11.86 23.89 12.31
CA ALA A 224 12.58 24.38 13.48
C ALA A 224 12.90 25.88 13.39
N ILE A 225 13.24 26.39 12.19
CA ILE A 225 13.57 27.81 11.96
C ILE A 225 12.31 28.68 11.88
N ALA A 226 11.30 28.23 11.12
CA ALA A 226 10.11 29.01 10.80
C ALA A 226 8.90 28.73 11.72
N GLY A 227 9.06 27.86 12.72
CA GLY A 227 7.98 27.46 13.62
C GLY A 227 6.86 26.69 12.92
N LYS A 228 7.19 25.93 11.86
CA LYS A 228 6.22 25.19 11.03
C LYS A 228 6.21 23.70 11.37
N ARG A 229 5.09 23.05 11.08
CA ARG A 229 4.86 21.64 11.41
C ARG A 229 4.99 20.77 10.16
N PHE A 230 5.23 19.49 10.36
CA PHE A 230 5.38 18.54 9.25
C PHE A 230 4.83 17.15 9.57
N ILE A 231 4.47 16.43 8.51
CA ILE A 231 3.99 15.05 8.53
C ILE A 231 4.88 14.24 7.60
N ILE A 232 5.28 13.07 8.07
CA ILE A 232 6.08 12.14 7.28
C ILE A 232 5.12 11.18 6.57
N ASP A 233 5.17 11.12 5.25
CA ASP A 233 4.55 10.06 4.45
C ASP A 233 5.56 8.92 4.30
N ALA A 234 5.35 7.80 5.02
CA ALA A 234 6.18 6.60 4.95
C ALA A 234 5.42 5.42 4.31
N HIS A 235 4.71 5.64 3.19
CA HIS A 235 3.83 4.62 2.59
C HIS A 235 4.51 3.38 1.97
N THR A 236 5.82 3.40 1.66
CA THR A 236 6.46 2.33 0.85
C THR A 236 7.35 1.36 1.63
N GLY A 237 7.08 1.13 2.92
CA GLY A 237 7.88 0.19 3.72
C GLY A 237 9.31 0.68 3.98
N SER A 238 9.57 1.99 3.83
CA SER A 238 10.87 2.64 4.08
C SER A 238 11.44 2.37 5.48
N LEU A 239 10.58 2.07 6.44
CA LEU A 239 10.94 1.68 7.81
C LEU A 239 11.62 0.30 7.91
N ILE A 240 11.37 -0.60 6.95
CA ILE A 240 11.76 -2.02 7.01
C ILE A 240 12.63 -2.45 5.82
N SER A 241 12.50 -1.82 4.65
CA SER A 241 13.24 -2.20 3.45
C SER A 241 14.76 -2.08 3.63
N LYS A 242 15.51 -3.15 3.27
CA LYS A 242 16.98 -3.28 3.40
C LYS A 242 17.80 -2.02 3.06
N PRO A 243 17.58 -1.29 1.94
CA PRO A 243 18.41 -0.13 1.60
C PRO A 243 18.24 1.08 2.54
N TRP A 244 17.17 1.13 3.35
CA TRP A 244 16.83 2.28 4.19
C TRP A 244 16.90 1.98 5.70
N VAL A 245 17.14 0.72 6.09
CA VAL A 245 17.23 0.30 7.51
C VAL A 245 18.28 1.09 8.28
N TRP A 246 19.42 1.42 7.66
CA TRP A 246 20.49 2.19 8.31
C TRP A 246 20.06 3.62 8.67
N LEU A 247 19.03 4.17 8.02
CA LEU A 247 18.44 5.47 8.35
C LEU A 247 17.39 5.40 9.48
N ARG A 248 17.16 4.23 10.09
CA ARG A 248 16.20 4.08 11.20
C ARG A 248 16.43 5.05 12.36
N PRO A 249 17.66 5.34 12.83
CA PRO A 249 17.88 6.32 13.89
C PRO A 249 17.36 7.71 13.50
N LEU A 250 17.57 8.12 12.24
CA LEU A 250 17.05 9.37 11.71
C LEU A 250 15.52 9.33 11.61
N HIS A 251 14.94 8.21 11.17
CA HIS A 251 13.49 8.06 11.09
C HIS A 251 12.84 8.15 12.47
N ARG A 252 13.43 7.51 13.48
CA ARG A 252 13.04 7.60 14.88
C ARG A 252 13.12 9.04 15.38
N PHE A 253 14.22 9.74 15.10
CA PHE A 253 14.42 11.13 15.50
C PHE A 253 13.34 12.07 14.91
N LEU A 254 13.06 11.92 13.61
CA LEU A 254 12.08 12.73 12.89
C LEU A 254 10.65 12.37 13.27
N SER A 255 10.31 11.08 13.41
CA SER A 255 8.95 10.62 13.75
C SER A 255 8.49 11.08 15.15
N LYS A 256 9.43 11.21 16.10
CA LYS A 256 9.15 11.81 17.42
C LYS A 256 8.78 13.30 17.36
N ARG A 257 9.14 13.99 16.28
CA ARG A 257 9.00 15.45 16.11
C ARG A 257 7.96 15.83 15.07
N ALA A 258 7.68 14.92 14.13
CA ALA A 258 6.58 15.03 13.20
C ALA A 258 5.26 15.08 13.96
N VAL A 259 4.26 15.74 13.38
CA VAL A 259 2.91 15.71 13.96
C VAL A 259 2.33 14.31 13.87
N ALA A 260 2.58 13.64 12.75
CA ALA A 260 2.25 12.26 12.50
C ALA A 260 3.18 11.67 11.43
N THR A 261 3.34 10.35 11.47
CA THR A 261 3.94 9.54 10.40
C THR A 261 2.84 8.67 9.81
N MET A 262 2.56 8.86 8.53
CA MET A 262 1.61 8.08 7.77
C MET A 262 2.27 6.78 7.33
N VAL A 263 1.61 5.65 7.59
CA VAL A 263 2.10 4.29 7.31
C VAL A 263 0.98 3.48 6.68
N THR A 264 1.32 2.35 6.05
CA THR A 264 0.33 1.53 5.33
C THR A 264 -0.29 0.41 6.15
N ASN A 265 0.26 0.05 7.30
CA ASN A 265 -0.22 -1.09 8.08
C ASN A 265 0.02 -0.90 9.58
N GLU A 266 -0.66 -1.72 10.39
CA GLU A 266 -0.56 -1.73 11.85
C GLU A 266 0.84 -2.05 12.38
N GLU A 267 1.59 -2.93 11.72
CA GLU A 267 2.96 -3.30 12.14
C GLU A 267 3.90 -2.08 12.10
N LEU A 268 3.87 -1.32 11.01
CA LEU A 268 4.61 -0.08 10.83
C LEU A 268 4.12 1.00 11.81
N ALA A 269 2.81 1.02 12.09
CA ALA A 269 2.25 1.96 13.06
C ALA A 269 2.77 1.68 14.47
N ASN A 270 2.77 0.41 14.88
CA ASN A 270 3.32 -0.03 16.15
C ASN A 270 4.82 0.25 16.26
N LEU A 271 5.58 0.10 15.16
CA LEU A 271 6.99 0.48 15.13
C LEU A 271 7.16 2.00 15.39
N VAL A 272 6.40 2.85 14.71
CA VAL A 272 6.45 4.31 14.94
C VAL A 272 6.01 4.68 16.36
N ARG A 273 4.97 4.04 16.89
CA ARG A 273 4.51 4.25 18.27
C ARG A 273 5.55 3.79 19.30
N SER A 274 6.25 2.68 19.05
CA SER A 274 7.37 2.21 19.90
C SER A 274 8.52 3.23 19.97
N TRP A 275 8.65 4.05 18.92
CA TRP A 275 9.60 5.15 18.89
C TRP A 275 9.10 6.39 19.65
N GLY A 276 7.86 6.40 20.15
CA GLY A 276 7.22 7.58 20.73
C GLY A 276 6.74 8.59 19.69
N GLY A 277 6.63 8.18 18.42
CA GLY A 277 6.01 8.99 17.36
C GLY A 277 4.51 8.75 17.29
N CYS A 278 3.79 9.67 16.66
CA CYS A 278 2.38 9.47 16.32
C CYS A 278 2.28 8.76 14.97
N ALA A 279 1.59 7.62 14.90
CA ALA A 279 1.42 6.84 13.69
C ALA A 279 -0.02 6.90 13.18
N MET A 280 -0.19 7.02 11.86
CA MET A 280 -1.50 7.05 11.22
C MET A 280 -1.53 6.05 10.07
N ILE A 281 -2.47 5.13 10.11
CA ILE A 281 -2.60 4.08 9.09
C ILE A 281 -3.49 4.61 7.98
N ILE A 282 -3.00 4.42 6.76
CA ILE A 282 -3.62 4.93 5.56
C ILE A 282 -3.49 3.85 4.51
N THR A 283 -4.63 3.46 3.95
CA THR A 283 -4.69 2.53 2.82
C THR A 283 -4.73 3.32 1.51
N PRO A 284 -4.17 2.81 0.40
CA PRO A 284 -4.24 3.46 -0.91
C PRO A 284 -5.62 3.34 -1.57
N PRO A 285 -6.03 4.34 -2.41
CA PRO A 285 -7.24 4.30 -3.23
C PRO A 285 -7.35 3.04 -4.09
N ILE A 286 -8.46 2.32 -3.94
CA ILE A 286 -8.85 1.22 -4.83
C ILE A 286 -10.00 1.74 -5.70
N THR A 287 -9.89 1.48 -7.00
CA THR A 287 -11.00 1.66 -7.94
C THR A 287 -11.77 0.35 -8.01
N PHE A 288 -13.10 0.43 -7.92
CA PHE A 288 -13.95 -0.76 -8.03
C PHE A 288 -14.17 -1.09 -9.50
N PRO A 289 -13.71 -2.24 -9.98
CA PRO A 289 -14.00 -2.68 -11.33
C PRO A 289 -15.49 -3.03 -11.46
N ASP A 290 -16.05 -2.83 -12.65
CA ASP A 290 -17.35 -3.42 -13.00
C ASP A 290 -17.22 -4.93 -13.00
N VAL A 291 -17.99 -5.59 -12.14
CA VAL A 291 -17.97 -7.05 -12.01
C VAL A 291 -18.91 -7.63 -13.05
N ASN A 292 -18.32 -8.16 -14.13
CA ASN A 292 -19.02 -8.92 -15.15
C ASN A 292 -18.22 -10.19 -15.41
N LYS A 293 -18.66 -11.31 -14.82
CA LYS A 293 -17.94 -12.58 -14.97
C LYS A 293 -17.95 -13.02 -16.44
N GLN A 294 -16.76 -13.10 -17.03
CA GLN A 294 -16.55 -13.64 -18.37
C GLN A 294 -15.79 -14.96 -18.22
N SER A 295 -16.15 -16.02 -18.93
CA SER A 295 -15.35 -17.26 -18.93
C SER A 295 -14.46 -17.25 -20.16
N LEU A 296 -13.15 -17.45 -19.99
CA LEU A 296 -12.21 -17.51 -21.12
C LEU A 296 -12.41 -18.77 -21.99
N THR A 297 -12.83 -19.89 -21.39
CA THR A 297 -12.81 -21.21 -22.06
C THR A 297 -13.80 -22.25 -21.49
N GLY A 298 -14.74 -21.88 -20.62
CA GLY A 298 -15.61 -22.84 -19.91
C GLY A 298 -14.90 -23.64 -18.81
N LYS A 299 -13.57 -23.55 -18.70
CA LYS A 299 -12.76 -24.07 -17.59
C LYS A 299 -12.71 -23.08 -16.43
N ARG A 300 -12.37 -23.59 -15.23
CA ARG A 300 -12.14 -22.77 -14.03
C ARG A 300 -10.79 -22.07 -14.14
N ASN A 301 -10.72 -20.81 -13.73
CA ASN A 301 -9.51 -19.99 -13.84
C ASN A 301 -9.04 -19.54 -12.46
N VAL A 302 -7.78 -19.83 -12.15
CA VAL A 302 -7.12 -19.39 -10.91
C VAL A 302 -6.00 -18.44 -11.28
N LEU A 303 -6.06 -17.20 -10.78
CA LEU A 303 -4.97 -16.25 -10.92
C LEU A 303 -3.99 -16.43 -9.77
N VAL A 304 -2.71 -16.57 -10.09
CA VAL A 304 -1.62 -16.60 -9.12
C VAL A 304 -0.80 -15.33 -9.30
N VAL A 305 -0.67 -14.60 -8.20
CA VAL A 305 0.05 -13.34 -8.14
C VAL A 305 1.47 -13.65 -7.71
N ASN A 306 2.42 -13.31 -8.57
CA ASN A 306 3.83 -13.62 -8.39
C ASN A 306 4.66 -12.46 -8.96
N THR A 307 5.70 -12.03 -8.26
CA THR A 307 6.72 -11.11 -8.76
C THR A 307 7.98 -11.83 -9.24
N PHE A 308 8.01 -13.17 -9.17
CA PHE A 308 9.14 -14.04 -9.47
C PHE A 308 10.36 -13.73 -8.60
N ALA A 309 10.11 -13.33 -7.36
CA ALA A 309 11.18 -13.19 -6.38
C ALA A 309 11.68 -14.59 -5.96
N PRO A 310 12.97 -14.76 -5.59
CA PRO A 310 13.51 -16.05 -5.18
C PRO A 310 12.80 -16.68 -3.98
N ASP A 311 12.09 -15.85 -3.22
CA ASP A 311 11.36 -16.19 -2.03
C ASP A 311 9.85 -16.40 -2.30
N GLU A 312 9.39 -16.45 -3.55
CA GLU A 312 8.01 -16.74 -3.89
C GLU A 312 7.78 -18.22 -4.29
N PRO A 313 6.64 -18.82 -3.93
CA PRO A 313 6.41 -20.26 -4.03
C PRO A 313 5.99 -20.73 -5.43
N LEU A 314 6.74 -20.36 -6.49
CA LEU A 314 6.35 -20.73 -7.87
C LEU A 314 6.35 -22.25 -8.09
N ASP A 315 7.36 -22.97 -7.60
CA ASP A 315 7.45 -24.43 -7.73
C ASP A 315 6.28 -25.14 -7.05
N GLU A 316 5.84 -24.60 -5.91
CA GLU A 316 4.70 -25.12 -5.16
C GLU A 316 3.40 -24.95 -5.96
N ILE A 317 3.21 -23.79 -6.59
CA ILE A 317 2.08 -23.52 -7.47
C ILE A 317 2.07 -24.47 -8.67
N MET A 318 3.24 -24.73 -9.26
CA MET A 318 3.37 -25.67 -10.37
C MET A 318 2.95 -27.08 -9.97
N ARG A 319 3.36 -27.56 -8.78
CA ARG A 319 2.94 -28.86 -8.23
C ARG A 319 1.45 -28.90 -7.91
N VAL A 320 0.89 -27.82 -7.36
CA VAL A 320 -0.55 -27.72 -7.11
C VAL A 320 -1.33 -27.83 -8.43
N ALA A 321 -0.91 -27.12 -9.47
CA ALA A 321 -1.58 -27.13 -10.78
C ALA A 321 -1.67 -28.52 -11.42
N GLU A 322 -0.68 -29.40 -11.18
CA GLU A 322 -0.70 -30.80 -11.66
C GLU A 322 -1.87 -31.61 -11.11
N HIS A 323 -2.43 -31.24 -9.95
CA HIS A 323 -3.56 -31.94 -9.33
C HIS A 323 -4.93 -31.48 -9.87
N PHE A 324 -4.97 -30.48 -10.76
CA PHE A 324 -6.21 -29.88 -11.26
C PHE A 324 -6.25 -29.80 -12.80
N PRO A 325 -6.53 -30.91 -13.50
CA PRO A 325 -6.50 -30.95 -14.97
C PRO A 325 -7.57 -30.07 -15.65
N ASP A 326 -8.66 -29.76 -14.95
CA ASP A 326 -9.77 -28.94 -15.44
C ASP A 326 -9.68 -27.46 -15.03
N VAL A 327 -8.56 -27.06 -14.42
CA VAL A 327 -8.31 -25.69 -13.96
C VAL A 327 -7.15 -25.11 -14.76
N LEU A 328 -7.30 -23.84 -15.15
CA LEU A 328 -6.23 -23.05 -15.76
C LEU A 328 -5.64 -22.12 -14.71
N PHE A 329 -4.35 -22.30 -14.42
CA PHE A 329 -3.59 -21.44 -13.54
C PHE A 329 -2.90 -20.36 -14.37
N HIS A 330 -3.23 -19.11 -14.10
CA HIS A 330 -2.65 -17.95 -14.76
C HIS A 330 -1.67 -17.30 -13.80
N VAL A 331 -0.38 -17.31 -14.10
CA VAL A 331 0.66 -16.65 -13.29
C VAL A 331 0.92 -15.26 -13.85
N SER A 332 0.57 -14.24 -13.07
CA SER A 332 0.89 -12.83 -13.38
C SER A 332 2.27 -12.46 -12.83
N GLY A 333 2.91 -11.44 -13.41
CA GLY A 333 4.19 -10.91 -12.91
C GLY A 333 5.19 -10.57 -14.00
N ASP A 334 6.42 -10.25 -13.58
CA ASP A 334 7.54 -9.98 -14.48
C ASP A 334 8.20 -11.28 -14.94
N VAL A 335 7.65 -11.86 -16.01
CA VAL A 335 8.09 -13.15 -16.57
C VAL A 335 9.56 -13.17 -17.01
N GLU A 336 10.20 -12.01 -17.24
CA GLU A 336 11.63 -11.96 -17.54
C GLU A 336 12.48 -12.44 -16.35
N LYS A 337 11.96 -12.31 -15.12
CA LYS A 337 12.59 -12.83 -13.90
C LYS A 337 12.34 -14.32 -13.67
N ALA A 338 11.43 -14.94 -14.41
CA ALA A 338 11.14 -16.38 -14.31
C ALA A 338 12.21 -17.26 -14.96
N SER A 339 13.16 -16.68 -15.71
CA SER A 339 14.22 -17.44 -16.39
C SER A 339 15.25 -17.94 -15.36
N PRO A 340 15.65 -19.22 -15.41
CA PRO A 340 16.76 -19.70 -14.59
C PRO A 340 18.02 -18.96 -15.04
N LYS A 341 18.71 -18.33 -14.08
CA LYS A 341 20.08 -17.85 -14.27
C LYS A 341 21.08 -18.94 -13.95
#